data_AF-A0A066YPK5-F1
#
_entry.id   AF-A0A066YPK5-F1
#
_cell.length_a   1.000
_cell.length_b   1.000
_cell.length_c   1.000
_cell.angle_alpha   90.00
_cell.angle_beta   90.00
_cell.angle_gamma   90.00
#
_symmetry.space_group_name_H-M   'P 1'
#
loop_
_entity.id
_entity.type
_entity.pdbx_description
1 polymer ?
#
loop_
_entity_poly.entity_id
_entity_poly.type
_entity_poly.pdbx_seq_one_letter_code
_entity_poly.pdbx_strand_id
1 'polypeptide(L)'
;MRMTGKQRREQLLEIGRSVFAERGYDGTSVEEIAERAGVSKPVVYEHFGGKEGLYAVVVDREMQLLLDMVTGALTGGHSRELLEQAAFALMDYIDTSTDGFKILVRDSPVAQSTGSFASLISDIATQVEDILGLEFKSRGFDARLAPMYSQMLVGMVALTGQWWLEVRKPAKAEVAAHLVNLAWHGLEGLERHPTLVGDRKN
;
A
#
# COMPACT_ATOMS: atom_id res chain seq x y z
N MET A 1 -14.00 -16.10 -31.09
CA MET A 1 -14.64 -16.48 -29.82
C MET A 1 -15.30 -15.24 -29.21
N ARG A 2 -16.54 -15.34 -28.74
CA ARG A 2 -17.24 -14.24 -28.04
C ARG A 2 -16.72 -14.20 -26.59
N MET A 3 -16.34 -13.02 -26.08
CA MET A 3 -15.92 -12.86 -24.68
C MET A 3 -17.05 -13.27 -23.73
N THR A 4 -16.72 -13.99 -22.66
CA THR A 4 -17.66 -14.31 -21.57
C THR A 4 -17.94 -13.08 -20.71
N GLY A 5 -19.02 -13.10 -19.92
CA GLY A 5 -19.33 -12.03 -18.96
C GLY A 5 -18.21 -11.80 -17.93
N LYS A 6 -17.51 -12.86 -17.50
CA LYS A 6 -16.35 -12.76 -16.59
C LYS A 6 -15.17 -12.08 -17.28
N GLN A 7 -14.85 -12.48 -18.52
CA GLN A 7 -13.78 -11.83 -19.30
C GLN A 7 -14.10 -10.36 -19.56
N ARG A 8 -15.39 -10.03 -19.76
CA ARG A 8 -15.82 -8.65 -19.94
C ARG A 8 -15.65 -7.83 -18.67
N ARG A 9 -16.06 -8.37 -17.52
CA ARG A 9 -15.87 -7.74 -16.21
C ARG A 9 -14.39 -7.45 -15.96
N GLU A 10 -13.51 -8.41 -16.25
CA GLU A 10 -12.06 -8.26 -16.09
C GLU A 10 -11.49 -7.16 -17.00
N GLN A 11 -11.90 -7.14 -18.27
CA GLN A 11 -11.47 -6.10 -19.22
C GLN A 11 -11.87 -4.70 -18.73
N LEU A 12 -13.10 -4.55 -18.23
CA LEU A 12 -13.58 -3.28 -17.69
C LEU A 12 -12.84 -2.85 -16.43
N LEU A 13 -12.42 -3.81 -15.58
CA LEU A 13 -11.59 -3.53 -14.42
C LEU A 13 -10.22 -3.00 -14.82
N GLU A 14 -9.53 -3.67 -15.74
CA GLU A 14 -8.20 -3.25 -16.19
C GLU A 14 -8.22 -1.88 -16.88
N ILE A 15 -9.23 -1.64 -17.72
CA ILE A 15 -9.40 -0.35 -18.39
C ILE A 15 -9.78 0.73 -17.37
N GLY A 16 -10.71 0.44 -16.46
CA GLY A 16 -11.09 1.36 -15.39
C GLY A 16 -9.89 1.77 -14.55
N ARG A 17 -9.07 0.80 -14.13
CA ARG A 17 -7.82 1.02 -13.41
C ARG A 17 -6.89 2.00 -14.15
N SER A 18 -6.58 1.73 -15.41
CA SER A 18 -5.72 2.62 -16.21
C SER A 18 -6.29 4.03 -16.31
N VAL A 19 -7.59 4.19 -16.58
CA VAL A 19 -8.23 5.51 -16.69
C VAL A 19 -8.21 6.26 -15.36
N PHE A 20 -8.51 5.58 -14.24
CA PHE A 20 -8.45 6.19 -12.91
C PHE A 20 -7.03 6.59 -12.51
N ALA A 21 -6.02 5.80 -12.87
CA ALA A 21 -4.62 6.13 -12.64
C ALA A 21 -4.19 7.36 -13.46
N GLU A 22 -4.64 7.46 -14.72
CA GLU A 22 -4.35 8.61 -15.59
C GLU A 22 -5.05 9.90 -15.11
N ARG A 23 -6.36 9.84 -14.86
CA ARG A 23 -7.22 11.03 -14.71
C ARG A 23 -7.71 11.31 -13.29
N GLY A 24 -7.51 10.37 -12.38
CA GLY A 24 -8.12 10.40 -11.06
C GLY A 24 -9.62 10.09 -11.11
N TYR A 25 -10.24 9.98 -9.93
CA TYR A 25 -11.66 9.66 -9.79
C TYR A 25 -12.58 10.70 -10.45
N ASP A 26 -12.34 11.98 -10.16
CA ASP A 26 -13.19 13.08 -10.64
C ASP A 26 -13.05 13.32 -12.15
N GLY A 27 -11.83 13.15 -12.68
CA GLY A 27 -11.55 13.30 -14.12
C GLY A 27 -12.02 12.13 -15.00
N THR A 28 -12.54 11.05 -14.40
CA THR A 28 -12.98 9.85 -15.12
C THR A 28 -14.50 9.84 -15.31
N SER A 29 -14.96 9.35 -16.48
CA SER A 29 -16.37 9.16 -16.81
C SER A 29 -16.68 7.72 -17.26
N VAL A 30 -17.94 7.28 -17.10
CA VAL A 30 -18.38 5.93 -17.54
C VAL A 30 -18.34 5.85 -19.07
N GLU A 31 -18.63 6.96 -19.73
CA GLU A 31 -18.52 7.19 -21.18
C GLU A 31 -17.14 6.76 -21.69
N GLU A 32 -16.09 7.33 -21.10
CA GLU A 32 -14.71 7.10 -21.52
C GLU A 32 -14.29 5.65 -21.29
N ILE A 33 -14.66 5.06 -20.15
CA ILE A 33 -14.36 3.65 -19.86
C ILE A 33 -15.06 2.74 -20.87
N ALA A 34 -16.33 3.00 -21.17
CA ALA A 34 -17.09 2.22 -22.15
C ALA A 34 -16.48 2.33 -23.55
N GLU A 35 -16.09 3.55 -23.96
CA GLU A 35 -15.44 3.82 -25.24
C GLU A 35 -14.11 3.08 -25.36
N ARG A 36 -13.21 3.21 -24.38
CA ARG A 36 -11.92 2.49 -24.36
C ARG A 36 -12.10 0.97 -24.33
N ALA A 37 -13.15 0.47 -23.70
CA ALA A 37 -13.47 -0.95 -23.65
C ALA A 37 -14.19 -1.50 -24.89
N GLY A 38 -14.61 -0.63 -25.82
CA GLY A 38 -15.38 -0.99 -27.00
C GLY A 38 -16.76 -1.56 -26.64
N VAL A 39 -17.39 -1.03 -25.60
CA VAL A 39 -18.74 -1.43 -25.15
C VAL A 39 -19.66 -0.22 -25.00
N SER A 40 -20.96 -0.47 -24.84
CA SER A 40 -21.92 0.58 -24.52
C SER A 40 -21.95 0.88 -23.01
N LYS A 41 -22.32 2.11 -22.62
CA LYS A 41 -22.43 2.50 -21.20
C LYS A 41 -23.26 1.53 -20.35
N PRO A 42 -24.43 1.02 -20.82
CA PRO A 42 -25.22 0.09 -20.03
C PRO A 42 -24.45 -1.16 -19.58
N VAL A 43 -23.45 -1.61 -20.34
CA VAL A 43 -22.61 -2.76 -19.96
C VAL A 43 -21.76 -2.46 -18.73
N VAL A 44 -21.25 -1.23 -18.60
CA VAL A 44 -20.49 -0.81 -17.40
C VAL A 44 -21.41 -0.75 -16.18
N TYR A 45 -22.61 -0.16 -16.35
CA TYR A 45 -23.62 -0.12 -15.29
C TYR A 45 -24.09 -1.51 -14.87
N GLU A 46 -24.29 -2.44 -15.81
CA GLU A 46 -24.68 -3.82 -15.53
C GLU A 46 -23.65 -4.54 -14.65
N HIS A 47 -22.35 -4.33 -14.91
CA HIS A 47 -21.29 -5.00 -14.16
C HIS A 47 -20.95 -4.33 -12.84
N PHE A 48 -21.01 -2.99 -12.74
CA PHE A 48 -20.45 -2.27 -11.60
C PHE A 48 -21.38 -1.23 -10.99
N GLY A 49 -22.58 -1.03 -11.53
CA GLY A 49 -23.51 0.00 -11.05
C GLY A 49 -23.06 1.44 -11.35
N GLY A 50 -21.97 1.65 -12.08
CA GLY A 50 -21.46 2.97 -12.45
C GLY A 50 -19.97 3.14 -12.18
N LYS A 51 -19.51 4.39 -12.14
CA LYS A 51 -18.12 4.77 -11.91
C LYS A 51 -17.70 4.45 -10.48
N GLU A 52 -18.56 4.77 -9.52
CA GLU A 52 -18.38 4.59 -8.08
C GLU A 52 -18.09 3.13 -7.76
N GLY A 53 -18.94 2.22 -8.25
CA GLY A 53 -18.79 0.79 -7.98
C GLY A 53 -17.61 0.17 -8.73
N LEU A 54 -17.28 0.67 -9.93
CA LEU A 54 -16.07 0.22 -10.63
C LEU A 54 -14.81 0.67 -9.88
N TYR A 55 -14.78 1.92 -9.41
CA TYR A 55 -13.67 2.45 -8.61
C TYR A 55 -13.49 1.68 -7.31
N ALA A 56 -14.58 1.41 -6.58
CA ALA A 56 -14.55 0.64 -5.35
C ALA A 56 -13.94 -0.76 -5.56
N VAL A 57 -14.33 -1.46 -6.63
CA VAL A 57 -13.78 -2.79 -6.94
C VAL A 57 -12.30 -2.71 -7.32
N VAL A 58 -11.86 -1.66 -8.01
CA VAL A 58 -10.44 -1.44 -8.32
C VAL A 58 -9.65 -1.20 -7.03
N VAL A 59 -10.10 -0.29 -6.16
CA VAL A 59 -9.44 0.00 -4.88
C VAL A 59 -9.34 -1.25 -4.02
N ASP A 60 -10.44 -1.98 -3.84
CA ASP A 60 -10.49 -3.21 -3.05
C ASP A 60 -9.47 -4.25 -3.55
N ARG A 61 -9.40 -4.45 -4.89
CA ARG A 61 -8.44 -5.38 -5.50
C ARG A 61 -6.99 -4.96 -5.26
N GLU A 62 -6.67 -3.68 -5.45
CA GLU A 62 -5.31 -3.16 -5.29
C GLU A 62 -4.89 -3.13 -3.81
N MET A 63 -5.83 -2.85 -2.89
CA MET A 63 -5.60 -2.98 -1.44
C MET A 63 -5.29 -4.42 -1.06
N GLN A 64 -6.11 -5.38 -1.49
CA GLN A 64 -5.90 -6.80 -1.18
C GLN A 64 -4.58 -7.29 -1.76
N LEU A 65 -4.25 -6.91 -2.99
CA LEU A 65 -3.00 -7.28 -3.63
C LEU A 65 -1.78 -6.77 -2.83
N LEU A 66 -1.75 -5.49 -2.49
CA LEU A 66 -0.66 -4.92 -1.69
C LEU A 66 -0.58 -5.54 -0.30
N LEU A 67 -1.73 -5.75 0.36
CA LEU A 67 -1.78 -6.42 1.66
C LEU A 67 -1.21 -7.84 1.58
N ASP A 68 -1.63 -8.64 0.61
CA ASP A 68 -1.17 -10.02 0.45
C ASP A 68 0.34 -10.09 0.18
N MET A 69 0.89 -9.16 -0.62
CA MET A 69 2.32 -9.12 -0.90
C MET A 69 3.14 -8.73 0.33
N VAL A 70 2.73 -7.70 1.06
CA VAL A 70 3.47 -7.25 2.25
C VAL A 70 3.36 -8.29 3.36
N THR A 71 2.19 -8.86 3.59
CA THR A 71 1.97 -9.84 4.66
C THR A 71 2.62 -11.18 4.34
N GLY A 72 2.61 -11.60 3.07
CA GLY A 72 3.39 -12.76 2.61
C GLY A 72 4.89 -12.58 2.81
N ALA A 73 5.40 -11.35 2.65
CA ALA A 73 6.79 -10.99 2.92
C ALA A 73 7.14 -10.91 4.42
N LEU A 74 6.14 -10.95 5.31
CA LEU A 74 6.34 -10.94 6.76
C LEU A 74 6.34 -12.36 7.37
N THR A 75 6.65 -13.39 6.57
CA THR A 75 6.59 -14.79 7.01
C THR A 75 7.97 -15.46 7.08
N GLY A 76 8.36 -15.89 8.29
CA GLY A 76 9.59 -16.67 8.53
C GLY A 76 10.89 -15.85 8.36
N GLY A 77 11.98 -16.35 8.96
CA GLY A 77 13.29 -15.69 8.88
C GLY A 77 13.60 -14.74 10.05
N HIS A 78 14.77 -14.10 9.98
CA HIS A 78 15.24 -13.18 11.01
C HIS A 78 14.61 -11.78 10.86
N SER A 79 14.51 -11.02 11.96
CA SER A 79 13.84 -9.70 11.99
C SER A 79 14.35 -8.70 10.94
N ARG A 80 15.65 -8.77 10.58
CA ARG A 80 16.23 -7.96 9.50
C ARG A 80 15.75 -8.38 8.11
N GLU A 81 15.67 -9.68 7.87
CA GLU A 81 15.23 -10.24 6.59
C GLU A 81 13.76 -9.90 6.33
N LEU A 82 12.92 -9.92 7.37
CA LEU A 82 11.52 -9.50 7.28
C LEU A 82 11.39 -8.02 6.85
N LEU A 83 12.24 -7.13 7.39
CA LEU A 83 12.28 -5.73 6.96
C LEU A 83 12.70 -5.59 5.50
N GLU A 84 13.69 -6.36 5.07
CA GLU A 84 14.16 -6.37 3.69
C GLU A 84 13.08 -6.86 2.72
N GLN A 85 12.44 -7.99 3.04
CA GLN A 85 11.37 -8.56 2.23
C GLN A 85 10.17 -7.63 2.15
N ALA A 86 9.73 -7.04 3.26
CA ALA A 86 8.62 -6.09 3.26
C ALA A 86 8.92 -4.82 2.46
N ALA A 87 10.13 -4.26 2.60
CA ALA A 87 10.55 -3.09 1.83
C ALA A 87 10.61 -3.41 0.32
N PHE A 88 11.17 -4.56 -0.06
CA PHE A 88 11.20 -5.00 -1.45
C PHE A 88 9.80 -5.30 -1.99
N ALA A 89 8.90 -5.90 -1.21
CA ALA A 89 7.54 -6.20 -1.64
C ALA A 89 6.76 -4.92 -2.01
N LEU A 90 6.85 -3.87 -1.20
CA LEU A 90 6.24 -2.58 -1.56
C LEU A 90 6.87 -1.99 -2.81
N MET A 91 8.21 -1.98 -2.89
CA MET A 91 8.92 -1.39 -4.02
C MET A 91 8.62 -2.15 -5.33
N ASP A 92 8.51 -3.47 -5.27
CA ASP A 92 8.15 -4.30 -6.40
C ASP A 92 6.72 -4.04 -6.85
N TYR A 93 5.78 -3.93 -5.91
CA TYR A 93 4.41 -3.52 -6.22
C TYR A 93 4.33 -2.17 -6.94
N ILE A 94 5.07 -1.16 -6.46
CA ILE A 94 5.10 0.16 -7.11
C ILE A 94 5.65 0.06 -8.53
N ASP A 95 6.60 -0.85 -8.78
CA ASP A 95 7.21 -1.08 -10.08
C ASP A 95 6.28 -1.83 -11.04
N THR A 96 5.67 -2.94 -10.59
CA THR A 96 4.82 -3.82 -11.42
C THR A 96 3.38 -3.34 -11.55
N SER A 97 2.88 -2.60 -10.57
CA SER A 97 1.48 -2.16 -10.44
C SER A 97 1.38 -0.66 -10.15
N THR A 98 2.16 0.14 -10.88
CA THR A 98 2.20 1.62 -10.73
C THR A 98 0.82 2.27 -10.72
N ASP A 99 -0.08 1.85 -11.62
CA ASP A 99 -1.43 2.40 -11.71
C ASP A 99 -2.25 2.10 -10.45
N GLY A 100 -2.14 0.87 -9.94
CA GLY A 100 -2.77 0.46 -8.69
C GLY A 100 -2.30 1.32 -7.51
N PHE A 101 -0.97 1.47 -7.35
CA PHE A 101 -0.42 2.29 -6.27
C PHE A 101 -0.82 3.77 -6.40
N LYS A 102 -0.83 4.35 -7.61
CA LYS A 102 -1.33 5.72 -7.86
C LYS A 102 -2.78 5.91 -7.42
N ILE A 103 -3.63 4.91 -7.63
CA ILE A 103 -5.04 4.95 -7.22
C ILE A 103 -5.15 4.88 -5.70
N LEU A 104 -4.37 4.00 -5.06
CA LEU A 104 -4.39 3.86 -3.60
C LEU A 104 -3.99 5.16 -2.90
N VAL A 105 -2.88 5.79 -3.32
CA VAL A 105 -2.35 7.00 -2.65
C VAL A 105 -3.13 8.28 -2.96
N ARG A 106 -4.11 8.23 -3.87
CA ARG A 106 -4.95 9.38 -4.20
C ARG A 106 -6.18 9.44 -3.30
N ASP A 107 -6.46 10.62 -2.78
CA ASP A 107 -7.71 10.87 -2.06
C ASP A 107 -8.90 10.79 -3.02
N SER A 108 -9.96 10.08 -2.59
CA SER A 108 -11.26 10.14 -3.24
C SER A 108 -12.41 9.94 -2.24
N PRO A 109 -13.60 10.50 -2.52
CA PRO A 109 -14.76 10.30 -1.66
C PRO A 109 -15.17 8.82 -1.50
N VAL A 110 -14.89 7.99 -2.51
CA VAL A 110 -15.21 6.56 -2.50
C VAL A 110 -14.18 5.75 -1.69
N ALA A 111 -12.91 6.13 -1.72
CA ALA A 111 -11.89 5.51 -0.88
C ALA A 111 -12.18 5.72 0.62
N GLN A 112 -12.74 6.87 0.99
CA GLN A 112 -13.12 7.11 2.39
C GLN A 112 -14.19 6.14 2.93
N SER A 113 -15.03 5.56 2.06
CA SER A 113 -16.11 4.65 2.48
C SER A 113 -15.77 3.17 2.27
N THR A 114 -14.84 2.83 1.39
CA THR A 114 -14.47 1.44 1.03
C THR A 114 -13.11 1.02 1.53
N GLY A 115 -12.26 1.96 1.97
CA GLY A 115 -10.89 1.72 2.40
C GLY A 115 -9.94 2.76 1.80
N SER A 116 -9.06 3.32 2.63
CA SER A 116 -8.08 4.32 2.24
C SER A 116 -6.65 3.77 2.34
N PHE A 117 -5.70 4.45 1.70
CA PHE A 117 -4.28 4.12 1.90
C PHE A 117 -3.86 4.22 3.38
N ALA A 118 -4.42 5.18 4.11
CA ALA A 118 -4.16 5.34 5.54
C ALA A 118 -4.68 4.15 6.38
N SER A 119 -5.86 3.61 6.04
CA SER A 119 -6.35 2.39 6.70
C SER A 119 -5.51 1.19 6.34
N LEU A 120 -5.09 1.04 5.07
CA LEU A 120 -4.19 -0.03 4.66
C LEU A 120 -2.86 0.00 5.42
N ILE A 121 -2.26 1.19 5.59
CA ILE A 121 -1.06 1.38 6.41
C ILE A 121 -1.32 0.94 7.85
N SER A 122 -2.47 1.29 8.42
CA SER A 122 -2.84 0.92 9.79
C SER A 122 -3.05 -0.60 9.95
N ASP A 123 -3.62 -1.26 8.95
CA ASP A 123 -3.82 -2.71 8.93
C ASP A 123 -2.49 -3.45 8.84
N ILE A 124 -1.57 -2.97 8.00
CA ILE A 124 -0.21 -3.50 7.90
C ILE A 124 0.56 -3.26 9.21
N ALA A 125 0.47 -2.06 9.81
CA ALA A 125 1.11 -1.76 11.09
C ALA A 125 0.61 -2.66 12.22
N THR A 126 -0.68 -3.00 12.22
CA THR A 126 -1.27 -3.94 13.18
C THR A 126 -0.65 -5.34 13.02
N GLN A 127 -0.38 -5.80 11.81
CA GLN A 127 0.28 -7.09 11.59
C GLN A 127 1.75 -7.09 11.99
N VAL A 128 2.45 -5.96 11.79
CA VAL A 128 3.84 -5.78 12.23
C VAL A 128 3.94 -5.71 13.76
N GLU A 129 2.91 -5.20 14.43
CA GLU A 129 2.87 -5.07 15.90
C GLU A 129 3.13 -6.39 16.61
N ASP A 130 2.51 -7.48 16.17
CA ASP A 130 2.69 -8.79 16.80
C ASP A 130 4.15 -9.26 16.74
N ILE A 131 4.79 -9.08 15.58
CA ILE A 131 6.20 -9.44 15.34
C ILE A 131 7.10 -8.59 16.24
N LEU A 132 6.88 -7.27 16.24
CA LEU A 132 7.70 -6.34 16.99
C LEU A 132 7.49 -6.46 18.50
N GLY A 133 6.28 -6.78 18.94
CA GLY A 133 5.94 -7.03 20.34
C GLY A 133 6.66 -8.25 20.91
N LEU A 134 6.79 -9.34 20.12
CA LEU A 134 7.59 -10.50 20.48
C LEU A 134 9.08 -10.15 20.58
N GLU A 135 9.62 -9.42 19.59
CA GLU A 135 11.00 -8.95 19.59
C GLU A 135 11.30 -8.07 20.81
N PHE A 136 10.42 -7.12 21.12
CA PHE A 136 10.57 -6.21 22.27
C PHE A 136 10.59 -6.98 23.59
N LYS A 137 9.68 -7.95 23.78
CA LYS A 137 9.69 -8.82 24.97
C LYS A 137 11.01 -9.55 25.09
N SER A 138 11.52 -10.12 24.00
CA SER A 138 12.75 -10.91 23.99
C SER A 138 14.00 -10.07 24.36
N ARG A 139 14.02 -8.80 23.97
CA ARG A 139 15.14 -7.87 24.22
C ARG A 139 14.95 -7.03 25.50
N GLY A 140 13.84 -7.21 26.22
CA GLY A 140 13.54 -6.52 27.48
C GLY A 140 13.05 -5.07 27.32
N PHE A 141 12.43 -4.76 26.18
CA PHE A 141 11.71 -3.50 25.95
C PHE A 141 10.23 -3.62 26.35
N ASP A 142 9.56 -2.48 26.55
CA ASP A 142 8.12 -2.44 26.81
C ASP A 142 7.33 -2.74 25.54
N ALA A 143 6.73 -3.92 25.47
CA ALA A 143 5.94 -4.37 24.32
C ALA A 143 4.71 -3.48 24.05
N ARG A 144 4.23 -2.71 25.03
CA ARG A 144 3.11 -1.76 24.83
C ARG A 144 3.47 -0.62 23.88
N LEU A 145 4.75 -0.43 23.60
CA LEU A 145 5.24 0.54 22.63
C LEU A 145 5.31 -0.02 21.20
N ALA A 146 5.16 -1.34 21.01
CA ALA A 146 5.20 -1.98 19.69
C ALA A 146 4.21 -1.37 18.67
N PRO A 147 2.95 -1.00 19.01
CA PRO A 147 2.06 -0.34 18.06
C PRO A 147 2.67 0.96 17.49
N MET A 148 3.27 1.77 18.37
CA MET A 148 3.88 3.05 17.99
C MET A 148 5.07 2.85 17.04
N TYR A 149 5.98 1.93 17.35
CA TYR A 149 7.12 1.65 16.48
C TYR A 149 6.69 1.00 15.15
N SER A 150 5.66 0.17 15.16
CA SER A 150 5.11 -0.44 13.94
C SER A 150 4.54 0.62 13.00
N GLN A 151 3.81 1.60 13.54
CA GLN A 151 3.34 2.77 12.80
C GLN A 151 4.50 3.57 12.20
N MET A 152 5.59 3.79 12.96
CA MET A 152 6.79 4.49 12.45
C MET A 152 7.46 3.73 11.30
N LEU A 153 7.65 2.42 11.44
CA LEU A 153 8.30 1.59 10.42
C LEU A 153 7.47 1.49 9.15
N VAL A 154 6.18 1.16 9.27
CA VAL A 154 5.29 1.03 8.11
C VAL A 154 5.12 2.39 7.42
N GLY A 155 4.95 3.47 8.19
CA GLY A 155 4.89 4.83 7.66
C GLY A 155 6.15 5.24 6.89
N MET A 156 7.33 4.94 7.43
CA MET A 156 8.61 5.20 6.75
C MET A 156 8.69 4.50 5.39
N VAL A 157 8.30 3.22 5.32
CA VAL A 157 8.31 2.44 4.07
C VAL A 157 7.26 2.97 3.09
N ALA A 158 6.01 3.19 3.54
CA ALA A 158 4.91 3.66 2.71
C ALA A 158 5.15 5.07 2.13
N LEU A 159 5.57 6.03 2.95
CA LEU A 159 5.84 7.41 2.53
C LEU A 159 7.05 7.48 1.60
N THR A 160 8.07 6.67 1.83
CA THR A 160 9.23 6.59 0.92
C THR A 160 8.81 5.97 -0.42
N GLY A 161 7.94 4.96 -0.42
CA GLY A 161 7.35 4.41 -1.63
C GLY A 161 6.55 5.46 -2.42
N GLN A 162 5.75 6.27 -1.73
CA GLN A 162 5.01 7.38 -2.34
C GLN A 162 5.94 8.44 -2.95
N TRP A 163 7.03 8.79 -2.27
CA TRP A 163 8.06 9.67 -2.84
C TRP A 163 8.74 9.03 -4.07
N TRP A 164 9.08 7.75 -3.99
CA TRP A 164 9.79 7.05 -5.06
C TRP A 164 8.93 6.85 -6.30
N LEU A 165 7.61 6.68 -6.15
CA LEU A 165 6.64 6.63 -7.26
C LEU A 165 6.83 7.81 -8.23
N GLU A 166 7.07 9.01 -7.69
CA GLU A 166 7.24 10.24 -8.45
C GLU A 166 8.68 10.43 -8.96
N VAL A 167 9.68 10.18 -8.12
CA VAL A 167 11.09 10.48 -8.45
C VAL A 167 11.74 9.39 -9.31
N ARG A 168 11.40 8.12 -9.07
CA ARG A 168 11.95 6.91 -9.73
C ARG A 168 13.47 6.79 -9.72
N LYS A 169 14.15 7.57 -8.89
CA LYS A 169 15.59 7.55 -8.66
C LYS A 169 15.89 7.75 -7.17
N PRO A 170 16.85 7.01 -6.59
CA PRO A 170 17.66 5.95 -7.21
C PRO A 170 16.85 4.68 -7.55
N ALA A 171 17.50 3.62 -8.03
CA ALA A 171 16.81 2.36 -8.37
C ALA A 171 16.14 1.74 -7.14
N LYS A 172 15.08 0.96 -7.35
CA LYS A 172 14.25 0.40 -6.26
C LYS A 172 15.05 -0.36 -5.19
N ALA A 173 16.05 -1.14 -5.61
CA ALA A 173 16.92 -1.90 -4.71
C ALA A 173 17.79 -0.99 -3.83
N GLU A 174 18.24 0.15 -4.35
CA GLU A 174 19.03 1.12 -3.59
C GLU A 174 18.16 1.84 -2.55
N VAL A 175 16.93 2.22 -2.92
CA VAL A 175 15.96 2.79 -1.97
C VAL A 175 15.63 1.78 -0.87
N ALA A 176 15.34 0.53 -1.23
CA ALA A 176 15.09 -0.54 -0.26
C ALA A 176 16.29 -0.76 0.68
N ALA A 177 17.51 -0.79 0.15
CA ALA A 177 18.72 -0.93 0.96
C ALA A 177 18.88 0.22 1.97
N HIS A 178 18.65 1.47 1.57
CA HIS A 178 18.71 2.62 2.48
C HIS A 178 17.61 2.58 3.54
N LEU A 179 16.38 2.20 3.18
CA LEU A 179 15.27 2.02 4.11
C LEU A 179 15.59 0.97 5.17
N VAL A 180 16.00 -0.22 4.74
CA VAL A 180 16.33 -1.34 5.63
C VAL A 180 17.51 -0.97 6.52
N ASN A 181 18.54 -0.32 5.98
CA ASN A 181 19.69 0.12 6.75
C ASN A 181 19.30 1.10 7.87
N LEU A 182 18.49 2.11 7.56
CA LEU A 182 18.01 3.08 8.54
C LEU A 182 17.12 2.42 9.60
N ALA A 183 16.15 1.60 9.18
CA ALA A 183 15.24 0.90 10.06
C ALA A 183 15.99 -0.05 11.00
N TRP A 184 16.86 -0.90 10.44
CA TRP A 184 17.61 -1.89 11.19
C TRP A 184 18.53 -1.26 12.23
N HIS A 185 19.38 -0.31 11.83
CA HIS A 185 20.29 0.33 12.76
C HIS A 185 19.57 1.19 13.81
N GLY A 186 18.42 1.78 13.46
CA GLY A 186 17.55 2.45 14.43
C GLY A 186 16.99 1.49 15.49
N LEU A 187 16.45 0.34 15.07
CA LEU A 187 15.89 -0.68 15.98
C LEU A 187 16.96 -1.41 16.80
N GLU A 188 18.14 -1.63 16.21
CA GLU A 188 19.27 -2.24 16.89
C GLU A 188 19.77 -1.34 18.02
N GLY A 189 19.85 -0.03 17.77
CA GLY A 189 20.34 1.00 18.70
C GLY A 189 19.32 1.56 19.69
N LEU A 190 18.14 0.97 19.86
CA LEU A 190 17.11 1.50 20.76
C LEU A 190 17.58 1.52 22.24
N GLU A 191 17.37 2.66 22.88
CA GLU A 191 17.46 2.80 24.33
C GLU A 191 16.17 2.32 24.99
N ARG A 192 16.24 1.69 26.17
CA ARG A 192 15.04 1.25 26.91
C ARG A 192 14.17 2.41 27.38
N HIS A 193 14.80 3.54 27.68
CA HIS A 193 14.17 4.75 28.20
C HIS A 193 14.74 5.97 27.47
N PRO A 194 14.39 6.16 26.19
CA PRO A 194 14.92 7.28 25.42
C PRO A 194 14.47 8.61 26.02
N THR A 195 15.37 9.58 26.08
CA THR A 195 15.09 10.93 26.56
C THR A 195 15.41 11.96 25.48
N LEU A 196 14.64 13.06 25.43
CA LEU A 196 14.97 14.18 24.55
C LEU A 196 16.19 14.93 25.06
N VAL A 197 17.04 15.39 24.14
CA VAL A 197 18.17 16.26 24.48
C VAL A 197 17.65 17.67 24.77
N GLY A 198 17.82 18.11 26.02
CA GLY A 198 17.31 19.38 26.54
C GLY A 198 15.91 19.24 27.13
N ASP A 199 15.69 19.82 28.32
CA ASP A 199 14.43 19.79 29.07
C ASP A 199 13.27 20.39 28.28
N ARG A 200 12.65 19.60 27.39
CA ARG A 200 11.29 19.83 26.95
C ARG A 200 10.38 19.22 28.01
N LYS A 201 10.23 19.94 29.13
CA LYS A 201 9.07 19.73 29.99
C LYS A 201 7.83 20.08 29.16
N ASN A 202 6.86 19.17 29.14
CA ASN A 202 5.53 19.42 28.58
C ASN A 202 4.93 20.73 29.10
#